data_AF-A0A661XWC5-F1
#
_entry.id   AF-A0A661XWC5-F1
#
_cell.length_a   1.000
_cell.length_b   1.000
_cell.length_c   1.000
_cell.angle_alpha   90.00
_cell.angle_beta   90.00
_cell.angle_gamma   90.00
#
_symmetry.space_group_name_H-M   'P 1'
#
loop_
_entity.id
_entity.type
_entity.pdbx_description
1 polymer ?
#
loop_
_entity_poly.entity_id
_entity_poly.type
_entity_poly.pdbx_seq_one_letter_code
_entity_poly.pdbx_strand_id
1 'polypeptide(L)'
;MEKLKFTKLSSLLLFIAIASMVVVSSCSDDPAPAQPIEVDFTVLNASITEAETLISTTEEGLAEGQYPAGSQAILQTAIDLAQAVADNTASTQAIVDNANIALQAAIDAYKASVIVPIDPANLSGHWQFNEGSGTTAADDSGNGLDGTFMTGHTEFGGGTAAWGADRYGNANSALVVDQGAWVEVPYNAAINPAKITISLWVNAAENRENNRFLGLRSWLGYKFQLQSADKPFFTGATTPEHSGPIFDKDTDPPLNLDEWYHLAVSFGDGEMVFYVDGTETARHEVLPIADMATVTEHNLAIGVGSARYADSDANYGEETHEDYHIIPAAWGGYFHGSIDELRIYKTVLSPTQVQSIYDVEKPN
;
A
#
# COMPACT_ATOMS: atom_id res chain seq x y z
N MET A 1 -33.94 5.38 17.84
CA MET A 1 -34.07 5.40 16.37
C MET A 1 -32.88 6.17 15.83
N GLU A 2 -31.75 5.50 15.70
CA GLU A 2 -30.53 6.05 15.12
C GLU A 2 -30.13 5.14 13.97
N LYS A 3 -30.02 5.75 12.79
CA LYS A 3 -29.80 5.06 11.53
C LYS A 3 -28.31 4.75 11.41
N LEU A 4 -27.97 3.47 11.48
CA LEU A 4 -26.66 2.96 11.07
C LEU A 4 -26.44 3.33 9.60
N LYS A 5 -25.44 4.17 9.33
CA LYS A 5 -24.97 4.46 7.97
C LYS A 5 -23.90 3.42 7.63
N PHE A 6 -24.28 2.41 6.84
CA PHE A 6 -23.32 1.55 6.17
C PHE A 6 -22.62 2.36 5.07
N THR A 7 -21.33 2.61 5.25
CA THR A 7 -20.45 3.19 4.24
C THR A 7 -20.07 2.11 3.22
N LYS A 8 -19.94 2.56 1.97
CA LYS A 8 -19.95 1.77 0.74
C LYS A 8 -18.71 0.88 0.61
N LEU A 9 -18.92 -0.44 0.60
CA LEU A 9 -17.94 -1.42 0.14
C LEU A 9 -17.80 -1.29 -1.39
N SER A 10 -16.57 -1.10 -1.86
CA SER A 10 -16.25 -0.89 -3.27
C SER A 10 -16.58 -2.12 -4.12
N SER A 11 -17.58 -1.94 -4.97
CA SER A 11 -17.92 -2.61 -6.22
C SER A 11 -17.02 -3.76 -6.71
N LEU A 12 -17.38 -5.00 -6.40
CA LEU A 12 -17.26 -6.12 -7.35
C LEU A 12 -18.65 -6.38 -7.93
N LEU A 13 -18.99 -5.64 -8.99
CA LEU A 13 -20.23 -5.80 -9.75
C LEU A 13 -20.21 -7.12 -10.50
N LEU A 14 -20.78 -8.18 -9.91
CA LEU A 14 -21.08 -9.42 -10.62
C LEU A 14 -22.36 -9.22 -11.45
N PHE A 15 -22.19 -8.82 -12.71
CA PHE A 15 -23.29 -8.72 -13.67
C PHE A 15 -23.78 -10.12 -14.07
N ILE A 16 -24.95 -10.53 -13.57
CA ILE A 16 -25.66 -11.72 -14.10
C ILE A 16 -26.54 -11.26 -15.27
N ALA A 17 -26.07 -11.48 -16.49
CA ALA A 17 -26.85 -11.26 -17.70
C ALA A 17 -27.84 -12.44 -17.91
N ILE A 18 -29.13 -12.18 -17.75
CA ILE A 18 -30.19 -13.13 -18.10
C ILE A 18 -30.46 -12.98 -19.61
N ALA A 19 -29.89 -13.88 -20.40
CA ALA A 19 -30.21 -14.01 -21.83
C ALA A 19 -31.34 -15.04 -22.01
N SER A 20 -32.56 -14.52 -22.19
CA SER A 20 -33.73 -15.30 -22.63
C SER A 20 -33.58 -15.69 -24.10
N MET A 21 -33.37 -16.97 -24.41
CA MET A 21 -33.40 -17.46 -25.79
C MET A 21 -34.54 -18.47 -25.95
N VAL A 22 -35.58 -18.05 -26.66
CA VAL A 22 -36.70 -18.88 -27.11
C VAL A 22 -36.23 -19.74 -28.27
N VAL A 23 -36.24 -21.06 -28.09
CA VAL A 23 -36.06 -22.03 -29.18
C VAL A 23 -37.42 -22.61 -29.54
N VAL A 24 -37.92 -22.29 -30.73
CA VAL A 24 -39.12 -22.92 -31.29
C VAL A 24 -38.68 -24.23 -31.96
N SER A 25 -39.06 -25.37 -31.40
CA SER A 25 -38.77 -26.69 -31.98
C SER A 25 -39.93 -27.15 -32.86
N SER A 26 -39.62 -27.58 -34.08
CA SER A 26 -40.52 -28.27 -35.02
C SER A 26 -40.61 -29.75 -34.64
N CYS A 27 -41.82 -30.28 -34.47
CA CYS A 27 -42.06 -31.68 -34.10
C CYS A 27 -41.91 -32.65 -35.27
N SER A 28 -41.24 -33.78 -35.04
CA SER A 28 -41.70 -35.11 -35.46
C SER A 28 -40.82 -36.20 -34.86
N ASP A 29 -41.46 -37.22 -34.29
CA ASP A 29 -40.97 -38.41 -33.58
C ASP A 29 -40.93 -38.28 -32.05
N ASP A 30 -41.88 -38.96 -31.39
CA ASP A 30 -42.02 -39.05 -29.92
C ASP A 30 -40.71 -39.58 -29.30
N PRO A 31 -39.94 -38.74 -28.59
CA PRO A 31 -38.87 -39.24 -27.75
C PRO A 31 -39.51 -39.90 -26.53
N ALA A 32 -38.91 -40.99 -26.04
CA ALA A 32 -39.19 -41.51 -24.71
C ALA A 32 -39.21 -40.34 -23.70
N PRO A 33 -40.08 -40.35 -22.67
CA PRO A 33 -40.17 -39.24 -21.72
C PRO A 33 -38.76 -38.94 -21.22
N ALA A 34 -38.24 -37.76 -21.58
CA ALA A 34 -36.95 -37.31 -21.12
C ALA A 34 -36.99 -37.41 -19.60
N GLN A 35 -36.10 -38.22 -19.02
CA GLN A 35 -35.93 -38.25 -17.57
C GLN A 35 -35.74 -36.79 -17.13
N PRO A 36 -36.38 -36.34 -16.04
CA PRO A 36 -36.11 -35.00 -15.51
C PRO A 36 -34.59 -34.86 -15.40
N ILE A 37 -34.02 -33.80 -15.98
CA ILE A 37 -32.59 -33.52 -15.78
C ILE A 37 -32.46 -33.18 -14.29
N GLU A 38 -32.02 -34.16 -13.51
CA GLU A 38 -31.73 -34.00 -12.09
C GLU A 38 -30.51 -33.10 -11.96
N VAL A 39 -30.64 -32.06 -11.15
CA VAL A 39 -29.56 -31.09 -10.90
C VAL A 39 -28.64 -31.66 -9.84
N ASP A 40 -27.34 -31.69 -10.12
CA ASP A 40 -26.32 -32.22 -9.21
C ASP A 40 -25.73 -31.09 -8.36
N PHE A 41 -25.99 -31.14 -7.05
CA PHE A 41 -25.51 -30.19 -6.06
C PHE A 41 -24.26 -30.68 -5.30
N THR A 42 -23.74 -31.87 -5.63
CA THR A 42 -22.69 -32.55 -4.85
C THR A 42 -21.45 -31.67 -4.66
N VAL A 43 -20.99 -31.02 -5.74
CA VAL A 43 -19.79 -30.16 -5.70
C VAL A 43 -20.06 -28.88 -4.91
N LEU A 44 -21.21 -28.24 -5.11
CA LEU A 44 -21.58 -27.01 -4.38
C LEU A 44 -21.66 -27.26 -2.87
N ASN A 45 -22.33 -28.34 -2.45
CA ASN A 45 -22.48 -28.72 -1.05
C ASN A 45 -21.13 -29.07 -0.40
N ALA A 46 -20.21 -29.68 -1.16
CA ALA A 46 -18.85 -29.93 -0.69
C ALA A 46 -18.08 -28.61 -0.47
N SER A 47 -18.17 -27.66 -1.40
CA SER A 47 -17.56 -26.33 -1.26
C SER A 47 -18.15 -25.54 -0.08
N ILE A 48 -19.47 -25.62 0.15
CA ILE A 48 -20.13 -25.00 1.32
C ILE A 48 -19.53 -25.58 2.61
N THR A 49 -19.43 -26.91 2.70
CA THR A 49 -18.86 -27.58 3.87
C THR A 49 -17.40 -27.19 4.12
N GLU A 50 -16.60 -27.06 3.05
CA GLU A 50 -15.21 -26.59 3.13
C GLU A 50 -15.13 -25.16 3.69
N ALA A 51 -15.93 -24.24 3.16
CA ALA A 51 -15.96 -22.85 3.59
C ALA A 51 -16.43 -22.69 5.05
N GLU A 52 -17.46 -23.42 5.47
CA GLU A 52 -17.91 -23.46 6.87
C GLU A 52 -16.84 -24.02 7.80
N THR A 53 -16.10 -25.05 7.34
CA THR A 53 -14.96 -25.61 8.09
C THR A 53 -13.85 -24.57 8.24
N LEU A 54 -13.54 -23.80 7.20
CA LEU A 54 -12.54 -22.72 7.29
C LEU A 54 -12.93 -21.69 8.34
N ILE A 55 -14.16 -21.15 8.30
CA ILE A 55 -14.60 -20.15 9.28
C ILE A 55 -14.57 -20.73 10.71
N SER A 56 -15.02 -21.97 10.90
CA SER A 56 -15.09 -22.57 12.24
C SER A 56 -13.75 -23.00 12.83
N THR A 57 -12.71 -23.14 12.01
CA THR A 57 -11.36 -23.61 12.44
C THR A 57 -10.30 -22.51 12.42
N THR A 58 -10.66 -21.30 12.01
CA THR A 58 -9.75 -20.15 11.91
C THR A 58 -10.27 -18.98 12.74
N GLU A 59 -9.39 -18.04 13.05
CA GLU A 59 -9.69 -16.87 13.87
C GLU A 59 -9.24 -15.60 13.16
N GLU A 60 -10.05 -14.54 13.29
CA GLU A 60 -9.65 -13.20 12.87
C GLU A 60 -8.77 -12.54 13.94
N GLY A 61 -7.73 -11.84 13.51
CA GLY A 61 -6.86 -11.10 14.41
C GLY A 61 -5.66 -10.52 13.68
N LEU A 62 -4.58 -10.25 14.41
CA LEU A 62 -3.38 -9.56 13.91
C LEU A 62 -2.12 -10.44 13.99
N ALA A 63 -2.24 -11.64 14.57
CA ALA A 63 -1.11 -12.55 14.72
C ALA A 63 -0.90 -13.41 13.47
N GLU A 64 0.32 -13.93 13.33
CA GLU A 64 0.66 -14.92 12.31
C GLU A 64 -0.34 -16.09 12.31
N GLY A 65 -0.81 -16.45 11.11
CA GLY A 65 -1.76 -17.54 10.90
C GLY A 65 -3.22 -17.18 11.20
N GLN A 66 -3.50 -15.98 11.72
CA GLN A 66 -4.85 -15.43 11.81
C GLN A 66 -5.27 -14.78 10.49
N TYR A 67 -6.52 -14.37 10.40
CA TYR A 67 -7.11 -13.73 9.23
C TYR A 67 -7.49 -12.27 9.53
N PRO A 68 -7.49 -11.37 8.53
CA PRO A 68 -7.88 -9.98 8.73
C PRO A 68 -9.31 -9.86 9.24
N ALA A 69 -9.57 -8.86 10.08
CA ALA A 69 -10.91 -8.59 10.59
C ALA A 69 -11.91 -8.34 9.45
N GLY A 70 -13.06 -9.02 9.50
CA GLY A 70 -14.11 -8.98 8.47
C GLY A 70 -13.92 -9.96 7.30
N SER A 71 -12.78 -10.65 7.18
CA SER A 71 -12.56 -11.67 6.15
C SER A 71 -13.53 -12.86 6.27
N GLN A 72 -13.86 -13.28 7.49
CA GLN A 72 -14.85 -14.32 7.75
C GLN A 72 -16.25 -13.87 7.35
N ALA A 73 -16.60 -12.60 7.55
CA ALA A 73 -17.89 -12.05 7.14
C ALA A 73 -18.04 -12.04 5.60
N ILE A 74 -16.95 -11.77 4.88
CA ILE A 74 -16.92 -11.84 3.41
C ILE A 74 -17.14 -13.29 2.95
N LEU A 75 -16.42 -14.26 3.53
CA LEU A 75 -16.60 -15.67 3.19
C LEU A 75 -18.00 -16.17 3.57
N GLN A 76 -18.53 -15.76 4.72
CA GLN A 76 -19.90 -16.10 5.14
C GLN A 76 -20.95 -15.59 4.16
N THR A 77 -20.77 -14.39 3.61
CA THR A 77 -21.68 -13.86 2.57
C THR A 77 -21.67 -14.75 1.32
N ALA A 78 -20.52 -15.28 0.92
CA ALA A 78 -20.42 -16.21 -0.20
C ALA A 78 -21.07 -17.57 0.12
N ILE A 79 -20.90 -18.08 1.35
CA ILE A 79 -21.58 -19.29 1.85
C ILE A 79 -23.09 -19.11 1.77
N ASP A 80 -23.63 -17.99 2.28
CA ASP A 80 -25.06 -17.73 2.31
C ASP A 80 -25.67 -17.70 0.89
N LEU A 81 -24.96 -17.09 -0.08
CA LEU A 81 -25.36 -17.07 -1.48
C LEU A 81 -25.34 -18.47 -2.12
N ALA A 82 -24.32 -19.27 -1.83
CA ALA A 82 -24.22 -20.66 -2.29
C ALA A 82 -25.32 -21.52 -1.68
N GLN A 83 -25.61 -21.37 -0.39
CA GLN A 83 -26.68 -22.10 0.30
C GLN A 83 -28.05 -21.76 -0.28
N ALA A 84 -28.31 -20.48 -0.59
CA ALA A 84 -29.54 -20.07 -1.25
C ALA A 84 -29.75 -20.74 -2.62
N VAL A 85 -28.67 -21.03 -3.35
CA VAL A 85 -28.73 -21.79 -4.62
C VAL A 85 -28.98 -23.28 -4.37
N ALA A 86 -28.34 -23.86 -3.35
CA ALA A 86 -28.51 -25.25 -2.97
C ALA A 86 -29.93 -25.57 -2.47
N ASP A 87 -30.57 -24.63 -1.76
CA ASP A 87 -31.92 -24.77 -1.21
C ASP A 87 -33.02 -24.51 -2.24
N ASN A 88 -32.67 -23.95 -3.40
CA ASN A 88 -33.65 -23.56 -4.41
C ASN A 88 -33.97 -24.70 -5.38
N THR A 89 -35.17 -25.25 -5.27
CA THR A 89 -35.67 -26.33 -6.16
C THR A 89 -35.82 -25.93 -7.63
N ALA A 90 -35.73 -24.63 -7.95
CA ALA A 90 -35.75 -24.11 -9.31
C ALA A 90 -34.35 -23.83 -9.89
N SER A 91 -33.27 -24.12 -9.13
CA SER A 91 -31.91 -24.01 -9.63
C SER A 91 -31.71 -24.91 -10.85
N THR A 92 -30.99 -24.40 -11.85
CA THR A 92 -30.52 -25.19 -12.99
C THR A 92 -29.06 -25.57 -12.76
N GLN A 93 -28.54 -26.58 -13.47
CA GLN A 93 -27.13 -26.96 -13.33
C GLN A 93 -26.18 -25.77 -13.56
N ALA A 94 -26.49 -24.92 -14.54
CA ALA A 94 -25.70 -23.72 -14.81
C ALA A 94 -25.68 -22.72 -13.63
N ILE A 95 -26.77 -22.60 -12.86
CA ILE A 95 -26.82 -21.75 -11.65
C ILE A 95 -25.94 -22.37 -10.56
N VAL A 96 -26.02 -23.70 -10.37
CA VAL A 96 -25.21 -24.43 -9.39
C VAL A 96 -23.73 -24.34 -9.69
N ASP A 97 -23.34 -24.56 -10.95
CA ASP A 97 -21.94 -24.48 -11.38
C ASP A 97 -21.37 -23.07 -11.18
N ASN A 98 -22.13 -22.03 -11.53
CA ASN A 98 -21.73 -20.64 -11.31
C ASN A 98 -21.62 -20.28 -9.82
N ALA A 99 -22.54 -20.76 -8.98
CA ALA A 99 -22.46 -20.56 -7.53
C ALA A 99 -21.22 -21.24 -6.94
N ASN A 100 -20.89 -22.44 -7.42
CA ASN A 100 -19.69 -23.15 -6.99
C ASN A 100 -18.41 -22.41 -7.41
N ILE A 101 -18.34 -21.88 -8.63
CA ILE A 101 -17.21 -21.06 -9.08
C ILE A 101 -17.05 -19.82 -8.19
N ALA A 102 -18.14 -19.12 -7.87
CA ALA A 102 -18.09 -17.94 -7.02
C ALA A 102 -17.65 -18.28 -5.58
N LEU A 103 -18.16 -19.37 -5.00
CA LEU A 103 -17.76 -19.80 -3.65
C LEU A 103 -16.30 -20.25 -3.61
N GLN A 104 -15.82 -21.01 -4.60
CA GLN A 104 -14.42 -21.42 -4.66
C GLN A 104 -13.47 -20.23 -4.79
N ALA A 105 -13.83 -19.22 -5.60
CA ALA A 105 -13.06 -17.98 -5.66
C ALA A 105 -13.01 -17.25 -4.30
N ALA A 106 -14.10 -17.26 -3.53
CA ALA A 106 -14.14 -16.69 -2.18
C ALA A 106 -13.30 -17.51 -1.18
N ILE A 107 -13.32 -18.84 -1.26
CA ILE A 107 -12.48 -19.74 -0.46
C ILE A 107 -11.00 -19.46 -0.72
N ASP A 108 -10.61 -19.36 -1.99
CA ASP A 108 -9.22 -19.10 -2.39
C ASP A 108 -8.77 -17.72 -1.91
N ALA A 109 -9.62 -16.69 -2.07
CA ALA A 109 -9.35 -15.36 -1.54
C ALA A 109 -9.21 -15.36 -0.01
N TYR A 110 -10.07 -16.09 0.70
CA TYR A 110 -9.98 -16.22 2.15
C TYR A 110 -8.66 -16.87 2.56
N LYS A 111 -8.32 -18.05 2.01
CA LYS A 111 -7.06 -18.75 2.29
C LYS A 111 -5.82 -17.89 1.98
N ALA A 112 -5.86 -17.12 0.90
CA ALA A 112 -4.79 -16.21 0.53
C ALA A 112 -4.66 -14.99 1.46
N SER A 113 -5.71 -14.66 2.21
CA SER A 113 -5.72 -13.52 3.13
C SER A 113 -5.04 -13.77 4.47
N VAL A 114 -4.60 -15.01 4.74
CA VAL A 114 -3.90 -15.36 5.99
C VAL A 114 -2.74 -14.39 6.26
N ILE A 115 -2.65 -13.93 7.50
CA ILE A 115 -1.59 -13.01 7.94
C ILE A 115 -0.29 -13.79 8.03
N VAL A 116 0.64 -13.41 7.16
CA VAL A 116 2.02 -13.90 7.15
C VAL A 116 2.88 -12.88 7.88
N PRO A 117 3.71 -13.28 8.86
CA PRO A 117 4.55 -12.34 9.58
C PRO A 117 5.54 -11.70 8.61
N ILE A 118 5.88 -10.45 8.89
CA ILE A 118 7.05 -9.83 8.28
C ILE A 118 8.26 -10.36 9.05
N ASP A 119 9.17 -11.04 8.36
CA ASP A 119 10.44 -11.45 8.98
C ASP A 119 11.14 -10.21 9.56
N PRO A 120 11.39 -10.14 10.88
CA PRO A 120 12.04 -8.98 11.50
C PRO A 120 13.40 -8.67 10.89
N ALA A 121 14.09 -9.66 10.31
CA ALA A 121 15.34 -9.44 9.60
C ALA A 121 15.18 -8.55 8.36
N ASN A 122 13.97 -8.41 7.82
CA ASN A 122 13.68 -7.53 6.69
C ASN A 122 13.46 -6.07 7.08
N LEU A 123 13.30 -5.74 8.36
CA LEU A 123 13.20 -4.36 8.82
C LEU A 123 14.57 -3.69 8.78
N SER A 124 14.71 -2.67 7.94
CA SER A 124 15.95 -1.93 7.76
C SER A 124 16.02 -0.65 8.58
N GLY A 125 14.89 0.01 8.81
CA GLY A 125 14.81 1.26 9.59
C GLY A 125 13.39 1.47 10.09
N HIS A 126 13.26 1.98 11.32
CA HIS A 126 11.95 2.27 11.93
C HIS A 126 12.05 3.48 12.84
N TRP A 127 11.34 4.55 12.49
CA TRP A 127 11.22 5.76 13.30
C TRP A 127 9.78 5.94 13.75
N GLN A 128 9.54 5.72 15.04
CA GLN A 128 8.21 5.84 15.65
C GLN A 128 7.82 7.30 15.93
N PHE A 129 8.81 8.20 16.08
CA PHE A 129 8.59 9.61 16.44
C PHE A 129 7.91 9.83 17.81
N ASN A 130 8.16 8.93 18.76
CA ASN A 130 7.58 8.93 20.11
C ASN A 130 8.47 9.55 21.21
N GLU A 131 9.59 10.17 20.84
CA GLU A 131 10.57 10.73 21.79
C GLU A 131 10.04 11.98 22.51
N GLY A 132 9.21 12.76 21.81
CA GLY A 132 8.48 13.91 22.31
C GLY A 132 9.30 15.10 22.80
N SER A 133 10.63 15.06 22.67
CA SER A 133 11.52 16.17 22.98
C SER A 133 12.90 15.98 22.35
N GLY A 134 13.70 17.05 22.32
CA GLY A 134 15.02 17.02 21.69
C GLY A 134 14.95 17.05 20.17
N THR A 135 16.05 16.67 19.53
CA THR A 135 16.27 16.79 18.07
C THR A 135 16.68 15.45 17.45
N THR A 136 16.38 14.34 18.10
CA THR A 136 16.75 12.99 17.64
C THR A 136 15.49 12.21 17.37
N ALA A 137 15.39 11.62 16.18
CA ALA A 137 14.43 10.58 15.87
C ALA A 137 15.16 9.23 15.98
N ALA A 138 14.85 8.43 16.99
CA ALA A 138 15.53 7.17 17.24
C ALA A 138 15.11 6.11 16.21
N ASP A 139 16.06 5.25 15.84
CA ASP A 139 15.79 4.06 15.04
C ASP A 139 15.54 2.84 15.93
N ASP A 140 14.32 2.32 15.88
CA ASP A 140 13.88 1.14 16.62
C ASP A 140 14.13 -0.18 15.87
N SER A 141 14.65 -0.13 14.63
CA SER A 141 14.96 -1.36 13.87
C SER A 141 16.16 -2.13 14.42
N GLY A 142 16.98 -1.50 15.27
CA GLY A 142 18.21 -2.06 15.80
C GLY A 142 19.43 -1.90 14.88
N ASN A 143 19.31 -1.16 13.78
CA ASN A 143 20.42 -0.87 12.86
C ASN A 143 21.19 0.41 13.21
N GLY A 144 20.74 1.17 14.22
CA GLY A 144 21.42 2.36 14.73
C GLY A 144 21.34 3.53 13.75
N LEU A 145 20.21 3.65 13.05
CA LEU A 145 19.95 4.66 12.03
C LEU A 145 19.24 5.89 12.61
N ASP A 146 19.69 6.36 13.76
CA ASP A 146 19.12 7.54 14.40
C ASP A 146 19.20 8.75 13.48
N GLY A 147 18.08 9.46 13.36
CA GLY A 147 17.96 10.69 12.62
C GLY A 147 18.18 11.92 13.51
N THR A 148 18.69 13.01 12.94
CA THR A 148 18.85 14.30 13.63
C THR A 148 18.03 15.39 12.95
N PHE A 149 17.36 16.24 13.71
CA PHE A 149 16.58 17.35 13.17
C PHE A 149 17.49 18.40 12.56
N MET A 150 17.14 18.84 11.36
CA MET A 150 17.87 19.80 10.57
C MET A 150 17.01 21.04 10.27
N THR A 151 17.67 22.18 10.20
CA THR A 151 17.04 23.42 9.71
C THR A 151 16.85 23.33 8.20
N GLY A 152 15.70 23.81 7.74
CA GLY A 152 15.37 23.84 6.33
C GLY A 152 16.24 24.79 5.51
N HIS A 153 16.27 24.56 4.21
CA HIS A 153 16.92 25.46 3.27
C HIS A 153 16.22 26.84 3.28
N THR A 154 16.96 27.92 3.14
CA THR A 154 16.41 29.29 3.20
C THR A 154 15.39 29.59 2.10
N GLU A 155 15.57 28.98 0.92
CA GLU A 155 14.59 29.04 -0.19
C GLU A 155 13.21 28.50 0.19
N PHE A 156 13.14 27.61 1.19
CA PHE A 156 11.89 27.03 1.68
C PHE A 156 11.32 27.74 2.91
N GLY A 157 12.04 28.74 3.45
CA GLY A 157 11.66 29.47 4.66
C GLY A 157 12.53 29.18 5.89
N GLY A 158 13.36 28.14 5.87
CA GLY A 158 14.31 27.86 6.95
C GLY A 158 13.67 27.33 8.24
N GLY A 159 12.64 26.49 8.12
CA GLY A 159 11.93 25.90 9.24
C GLY A 159 12.79 24.98 10.10
N THR A 160 12.27 24.57 11.26
CA THR A 160 12.89 23.56 12.13
C THR A 160 11.86 22.49 12.44
N ALA A 161 12.28 21.22 12.41
CA ALA A 161 11.41 20.10 12.72
C ALA A 161 10.95 20.17 14.19
N ALA A 162 9.74 19.69 14.44
CA ALA A 162 9.11 19.76 15.75
C ALA A 162 8.37 18.46 16.07
N TRP A 163 8.04 18.29 17.35
CA TRP A 163 7.16 17.22 17.80
C TRP A 163 5.70 17.70 17.78
N GLY A 164 4.81 16.88 17.26
CA GLY A 164 3.37 17.17 17.15
C GLY A 164 2.50 16.04 17.66
N ALA A 165 1.19 16.16 17.48
CA ALA A 165 0.26 15.10 17.86
C ALA A 165 0.28 13.96 16.84
N ASP A 166 0.21 12.72 17.33
CA ASP A 166 0.09 11.53 16.48
C ASP A 166 -1.34 11.31 15.96
N ARG A 167 -1.52 10.21 15.23
CA ARG A 167 -2.82 9.75 14.71
C ARG A 167 -3.87 9.41 15.78
N TYR A 168 -3.46 9.22 17.02
CA TYR A 168 -4.35 8.99 18.16
C TYR A 168 -4.62 10.25 18.99
N GLY A 169 -3.99 11.38 18.63
CA GLY A 169 -4.07 12.64 19.35
C GLY A 169 -3.14 12.75 20.56
N ASN A 170 -2.19 11.83 20.73
CA ASN A 170 -1.17 11.92 21.77
C ASN A 170 -0.19 13.04 21.42
N ALA A 171 0.04 13.97 22.35
CA ALA A 171 0.91 15.11 22.11
C ALA A 171 2.39 14.70 22.08
N ASN A 172 3.14 15.26 21.12
CA ASN A 172 4.57 15.04 20.89
C ASN A 172 4.91 13.57 20.55
N SER A 173 4.08 12.94 19.72
CA SER A 173 4.22 11.55 19.27
C SER A 173 4.27 11.43 17.74
N ALA A 174 4.51 12.55 17.04
CA ALA A 174 4.74 12.56 15.60
C ALA A 174 5.77 13.63 15.23
N LEU A 175 6.42 13.43 14.08
CA LEU A 175 7.29 14.43 13.46
C LEU A 175 6.44 15.46 12.72
N VAL A 176 6.62 16.74 13.02
CA VAL A 176 6.06 17.86 12.25
C VAL A 176 7.17 18.56 11.49
N VAL A 177 6.97 18.71 10.19
CA VAL A 177 7.90 19.40 9.29
C VAL A 177 7.17 20.44 8.46
N ASP A 178 7.82 21.58 8.29
CA ASP A 178 7.38 22.70 7.47
C ASP A 178 8.60 23.55 7.06
N GLN A 179 8.46 24.38 6.04
CA GLN A 179 9.45 25.34 5.56
C GLN A 179 10.84 24.72 5.30
N GLY A 180 10.85 23.49 4.77
CA GLY A 180 12.07 22.75 4.45
C GLY A 180 12.71 22.01 5.63
N ALA A 181 12.14 22.08 6.83
CA ALA A 181 12.60 21.29 7.97
C ALA A 181 12.61 19.79 7.64
N TRP A 182 13.59 19.08 8.19
CA TRP A 182 13.74 17.65 7.91
C TRP A 182 14.53 16.94 9.01
N VAL A 183 14.56 15.62 8.94
CA VAL A 183 15.40 14.74 9.76
C VAL A 183 16.44 14.08 8.87
N GLU A 184 17.71 14.22 9.22
CA GLU A 184 18.84 13.61 8.55
C GLU A 184 19.21 12.28 9.19
N VAL A 185 19.13 11.21 8.41
CA VAL A 185 19.61 9.87 8.79
C VAL A 185 20.89 9.60 7.99
N PRO A 186 22.04 9.41 8.65
CA PRO A 186 23.30 9.11 7.96
C PRO A 186 23.17 7.92 7.01
N TYR A 187 23.83 8.01 5.85
CA TYR A 187 23.79 6.95 4.85
C TYR A 187 24.23 5.60 5.43
N ASN A 188 23.43 4.58 5.13
CA ASN A 188 23.74 3.18 5.40
C ASN A 188 23.16 2.32 4.26
N ALA A 189 23.85 1.24 3.88
CA ALA A 189 23.33 0.32 2.86
C ALA A 189 21.99 -0.32 3.23
N ALA A 190 21.66 -0.43 4.53
CA ALA A 190 20.38 -0.96 5.00
C ALA A 190 19.16 -0.15 4.48
N ILE A 191 19.30 1.17 4.34
CA ILE A 191 18.26 2.08 3.81
C ILE A 191 18.38 2.34 2.31
N ASN A 192 19.30 1.63 1.64
CA ASN A 192 19.38 1.55 0.18
C ASN A 192 19.41 0.09 -0.29
N PRO A 193 18.39 -0.72 0.06
CA PRO A 193 18.33 -2.10 -0.37
C PRO A 193 18.00 -2.20 -1.87
N ALA A 194 18.36 -3.34 -2.47
CA ALA A 194 18.05 -3.65 -3.88
C ALA A 194 16.54 -3.69 -4.17
N LYS A 195 15.75 -4.05 -3.17
CA LYS A 195 14.28 -4.04 -3.16
C LYS A 195 13.81 -3.38 -1.89
N ILE A 196 12.72 -2.64 -1.97
CA ILE A 196 12.27 -1.83 -0.84
C ILE A 196 10.75 -1.90 -0.67
N THR A 197 10.30 -1.85 0.58
CA THR A 197 8.97 -1.35 0.92
C THR A 197 9.13 -0.22 1.92
N ILE A 198 8.47 0.91 1.66
CA ILE A 198 8.38 2.03 2.58
C ILE A 198 6.95 2.10 3.07
N SER A 199 6.75 2.21 4.38
CA SER A 199 5.43 2.39 5.02
C SER A 199 5.53 3.56 6.00
N LEU A 200 4.55 4.44 6.01
CA LEU A 200 4.46 5.55 6.96
C LEU A 200 3.03 6.03 7.11
N TRP A 201 2.74 6.69 8.23
CA TRP A 201 1.55 7.51 8.40
C TRP A 201 1.88 8.96 8.05
N VAL A 202 0.98 9.61 7.30
CA VAL A 202 1.09 11.03 6.96
C VAL A 202 -0.20 11.78 7.20
N ASN A 203 -0.07 13.04 7.60
CA ASN A 203 -1.15 14.01 7.63
C ASN A 203 -0.64 15.29 6.95
N ALA A 204 -1.12 15.55 5.74
CA ALA A 204 -0.71 16.70 4.94
C ALA A 204 -1.52 17.95 5.31
N ALA A 205 -0.84 19.05 5.63
CA ALA A 205 -1.47 20.30 6.06
C ALA A 205 -1.74 21.28 4.90
N GLU A 206 -1.15 21.02 3.73
CA GLU A 206 -1.25 21.91 2.57
C GLU A 206 -1.22 21.12 1.27
N ASN A 207 -2.10 21.49 0.33
CA ASN A 207 -2.05 20.99 -1.04
C ASN A 207 -0.89 21.68 -1.76
N ARG A 208 0.11 20.88 -2.14
CA ARG A 208 1.25 21.37 -2.87
C ARG A 208 1.85 20.27 -3.74
N GLU A 209 2.25 20.63 -4.96
CA GLU A 209 3.09 19.75 -5.75
C GLU A 209 4.45 19.56 -5.09
N ASN A 210 4.99 18.34 -5.15
CA ASN A 210 6.26 17.98 -4.51
C ASN A 210 6.21 18.11 -2.97
N ASN A 211 5.13 17.61 -2.35
CA ASN A 211 5.03 17.49 -0.89
C ASN A 211 5.84 16.26 -0.43
N ARG A 212 7.16 16.42 -0.22
CA ARG A 212 8.13 15.31 -0.15
C ARG A 212 8.29 14.74 1.26
N PHE A 213 7.70 13.57 1.51
CA PHE A 213 7.78 12.87 2.79
C PHE A 213 9.21 12.43 3.11
N LEU A 214 9.91 11.85 2.13
CA LEU A 214 11.30 11.45 2.27
C LEU A 214 12.00 11.23 0.93
N GLY A 215 13.33 11.18 0.97
CA GLY A 215 14.13 10.70 -0.15
C GLY A 215 15.58 10.46 0.23
N LEU A 216 16.20 9.50 -0.47
CA LEU A 216 17.62 9.20 -0.33
C LEU A 216 18.45 9.99 -1.36
N ARG A 217 17.99 10.06 -2.62
CA ARG A 217 18.67 10.80 -3.70
C ARG A 217 17.71 11.27 -4.78
N SER A 218 16.52 11.75 -4.40
CA SER A 218 15.49 12.26 -5.32
C SER A 218 15.32 11.40 -6.60
N TRP A 219 15.89 11.82 -7.74
CA TRP A 219 15.73 11.17 -9.04
C TRP A 219 16.69 10.00 -9.30
N LEU A 220 17.85 9.95 -8.65
CA LEU A 220 18.89 8.92 -8.86
C LEU A 220 18.98 7.92 -7.71
N GLY A 221 17.88 7.80 -6.96
CA GLY A 221 17.70 6.86 -5.88
C GLY A 221 16.21 6.65 -5.74
N TYR A 222 15.66 7.02 -4.57
CA TYR A 222 14.22 7.07 -4.40
C TYR A 222 13.75 8.34 -3.68
N LYS A 223 12.48 8.67 -3.89
CA LYS A 223 11.71 9.63 -3.08
C LYS A 223 10.23 9.24 -3.03
N PHE A 224 9.60 9.53 -1.91
CA PHE A 224 8.15 9.35 -1.70
C PHE A 224 7.52 10.70 -1.33
N GLN A 225 6.43 11.05 -1.99
CA GLN A 225 5.80 12.37 -1.88
C GLN A 225 4.31 12.35 -2.22
N LEU A 226 3.63 13.48 -2.02
CA LEU A 226 2.44 13.84 -2.79
C LEU A 226 2.83 14.63 -4.05
N GLN A 227 2.16 14.37 -5.16
CA GLN A 227 2.27 15.14 -6.40
C GLN A 227 0.98 15.90 -6.71
N SER A 228 0.72 16.19 -7.98
CA SER A 228 -0.44 16.99 -8.42
C SER A 228 -1.73 16.38 -7.88
N ALA A 229 -2.60 17.26 -7.35
CA ALA A 229 -3.85 16.89 -6.70
C ALA A 229 -3.70 15.97 -5.47
N ASP A 230 -2.61 16.08 -4.70
CA ASP A 230 -2.40 15.34 -3.45
C ASP A 230 -2.39 13.81 -3.60
N LYS A 231 -1.94 13.33 -4.77
CA LYS A 231 -1.79 11.90 -5.03
C LYS A 231 -0.47 11.37 -4.48
N PRO A 232 -0.44 10.23 -3.75
CA PRO A 232 0.80 9.56 -3.40
C PRO A 232 1.59 9.21 -4.66
N PHE A 233 2.88 9.52 -4.64
CA PHE A 233 3.77 9.39 -5.78
C PHE A 233 5.16 8.94 -5.33
N PHE A 234 5.71 7.96 -6.04
CA PHE A 234 7.05 7.43 -5.76
C PHE A 234 7.93 7.49 -7.00
N THR A 235 9.18 7.88 -6.78
CA THR A 235 10.28 7.74 -7.73
C THR A 235 11.18 6.60 -7.29
N GLY A 236 11.50 5.68 -8.20
CA GLY A 236 12.58 4.70 -8.03
C GLY A 236 13.48 4.64 -9.25
N ALA A 237 14.79 4.82 -9.07
CA ALA A 237 15.80 4.66 -10.12
C ALA A 237 16.40 3.26 -10.06
N THR A 238 16.71 2.67 -11.22
CA THR A 238 17.39 1.35 -11.30
C THR A 238 18.85 1.45 -11.74
N THR A 239 19.31 2.65 -12.11
CA THR A 239 20.74 2.95 -12.27
C THR A 239 21.06 4.27 -11.58
N PRO A 240 22.32 4.48 -11.17
CA PRO A 240 22.75 5.76 -10.60
C PRO A 240 22.99 6.83 -11.68
N GLU A 241 22.63 6.57 -12.94
CA GLU A 241 22.85 7.42 -14.09
C GLU A 241 21.55 8.13 -14.48
N HIS A 242 21.61 9.43 -14.78
CA HIS A 242 20.40 10.21 -15.12
C HIS A 242 19.73 9.80 -16.42
N SER A 243 20.51 9.33 -17.40
CA SER A 243 19.98 8.76 -18.64
C SER A 243 19.38 7.35 -18.45
N GLY A 244 19.51 6.77 -17.26
CA GLY A 244 18.99 5.46 -16.93
C GLY A 244 17.48 5.46 -16.64
N PRO A 245 16.89 4.26 -16.48
CA PRO A 245 15.47 4.14 -16.19
C PRO A 245 15.13 4.71 -14.81
N ILE A 246 14.21 5.67 -14.80
CA ILE A 246 13.58 6.25 -13.62
C ILE A 246 12.08 5.95 -13.72
N PHE A 247 11.54 5.35 -12.66
CA PHE A 247 10.13 4.99 -12.59
C PHE A 247 9.43 5.97 -11.67
N ASP A 248 8.55 6.77 -12.26
CA ASP A 248 7.77 7.82 -11.61
C ASP A 248 6.29 7.47 -11.75
N LYS A 249 5.63 7.13 -10.65
CA LYS A 249 4.24 6.68 -10.65
C LYS A 249 3.46 7.29 -9.49
N ASP A 250 2.20 7.58 -9.75
CA ASP A 250 1.21 7.96 -8.77
C ASP A 250 0.15 6.87 -8.57
N THR A 251 -0.73 7.11 -7.61
CA THR A 251 -1.90 6.30 -7.34
C THR A 251 -3.11 7.17 -6.97
N ASP A 252 -4.30 6.60 -7.08
CA ASP A 252 -5.57 7.15 -6.60
C ASP A 252 -6.05 6.37 -5.37
N PRO A 253 -6.89 6.95 -4.49
CA PRO A 253 -7.41 8.31 -4.54
C PRO A 253 -6.39 9.36 -4.07
N PRO A 254 -6.61 10.65 -4.39
CA PRO A 254 -5.90 11.74 -3.73
C PRO A 254 -6.23 11.79 -2.24
N LEU A 255 -5.30 12.29 -1.44
CA LEU A 255 -5.50 12.44 0.00
C LEU A 255 -6.25 13.73 0.33
N ASN A 256 -7.09 13.69 1.36
CA ASN A 256 -7.60 14.91 1.97
C ASN A 256 -6.54 15.55 2.87
N LEU A 257 -6.59 16.88 3.00
CA LEU A 257 -5.77 17.59 3.97
C LEU A 257 -6.29 17.37 5.38
N ASP A 258 -5.38 17.51 6.35
CA ASP A 258 -5.63 17.39 7.79
C ASP A 258 -6.18 16.03 8.24
N GLU A 259 -6.07 14.99 7.39
CA GLU A 259 -6.46 13.60 7.68
C GLU A 259 -5.21 12.69 7.71
N TRP A 260 -5.21 11.72 8.63
CA TRP A 260 -4.15 10.71 8.72
C TRP A 260 -4.43 9.57 7.74
N TYR A 261 -3.43 9.25 6.90
CA TYR A 261 -3.45 8.11 6.00
C TYR A 261 -2.23 7.24 6.24
N HIS A 262 -2.41 5.92 6.19
CA HIS A 262 -1.30 4.99 6.09
C HIS A 262 -0.95 4.80 4.61
N LEU A 263 0.27 5.18 4.24
CA LEU A 263 0.79 4.98 2.89
C LEU A 263 1.88 3.92 2.90
N ALA A 264 1.85 3.04 1.89
CA ALA A 264 3.00 2.21 1.60
C ALA A 264 3.28 2.14 0.10
N VAL A 265 4.55 1.97 -0.25
CA VAL A 265 4.99 1.69 -1.62
C VAL A 265 6.09 0.64 -1.60
N SER A 266 5.93 -0.39 -2.43
CA SER A 266 6.98 -1.38 -2.68
C SER A 266 7.59 -1.20 -4.06
N PHE A 267 8.90 -1.41 -4.18
CA PHE A 267 9.64 -1.36 -5.43
C PHE A 267 10.67 -2.48 -5.48
N GLY A 268 10.55 -3.35 -6.49
CA GLY A 268 11.40 -4.52 -6.66
C GLY A 268 10.65 -5.65 -7.36
N ASP A 269 11.34 -6.75 -7.69
CA ASP A 269 10.72 -7.92 -8.35
C ASP A 269 9.99 -7.63 -9.67
N GLY A 270 10.36 -6.53 -10.34
CA GLY A 270 9.74 -6.10 -11.60
C GLY A 270 8.43 -5.34 -11.42
N GLU A 271 8.10 -4.89 -10.19
CA GLU A 271 6.87 -4.18 -9.90
C GLU A 271 7.10 -2.97 -8.98
N MET A 272 6.19 -2.00 -9.10
CA MET A 272 5.97 -0.92 -8.14
C MET A 272 4.51 -0.96 -7.70
N VAL A 273 4.25 -1.11 -6.40
CA VAL A 273 2.89 -1.29 -5.86
C VAL A 273 2.62 -0.26 -4.78
N PHE A 274 1.50 0.44 -4.88
CA PHE A 274 1.05 1.43 -3.93
C PHE A 274 -0.09 0.89 -3.08
N TYR A 275 -0.10 1.32 -1.82
CA TYR A 275 -1.13 1.01 -0.86
C TYR A 275 -1.56 2.28 -0.11
N VAL A 276 -2.87 2.43 0.07
CA VAL A 276 -3.48 3.47 0.90
C VAL A 276 -4.38 2.76 1.91
N ASP A 277 -4.18 3.03 3.20
CA ASP A 277 -4.92 2.43 4.32
C ASP A 277 -4.94 0.90 4.26
N GLY A 278 -3.77 0.33 3.96
CA GLY A 278 -3.55 -1.13 3.87
C GLY A 278 -3.99 -1.76 2.54
N THR A 279 -4.79 -1.06 1.73
CA THR A 279 -5.35 -1.58 0.49
C THR A 279 -4.48 -1.26 -0.71
N GLU A 280 -4.21 -2.25 -1.57
CA GLU A 280 -3.53 -2.02 -2.85
C GLU A 280 -4.37 -1.10 -3.75
N THR A 281 -3.78 0.01 -4.18
CA THR A 281 -4.46 1.02 -5.01
C THR A 281 -3.92 1.10 -6.43
N ALA A 282 -2.65 0.74 -6.64
CA ALA A 282 -2.05 0.65 -7.97
C ALA A 282 -0.89 -0.34 -8.01
N ARG A 283 -0.71 -0.97 -9.16
CA ARG A 283 0.39 -1.87 -9.49
C ARG A 283 0.92 -1.54 -10.88
N HIS A 284 2.21 -1.26 -10.96
CA HIS A 284 2.89 -0.87 -12.19
C HIS A 284 4.05 -1.82 -12.47
N GLU A 285 4.19 -2.26 -13.72
CA GLU A 285 5.34 -3.04 -14.16
C GLU A 285 6.60 -2.16 -14.23
N VAL A 286 7.73 -2.71 -13.78
CA VAL A 286 9.07 -2.12 -13.82
C VAL A 286 9.92 -2.97 -14.76
N LEU A 287 10.03 -2.53 -16.01
CA LEU A 287 10.74 -3.24 -17.07
C LEU A 287 11.88 -2.39 -17.67
N PRO A 288 13.06 -2.99 -17.96
CA PRO A 288 13.44 -4.37 -17.62
C PRO A 288 13.51 -4.58 -16.10
N ILE A 289 13.31 -5.82 -15.64
CA ILE A 289 13.41 -6.17 -14.22
C ILE A 289 14.83 -5.81 -13.75
N ALA A 290 14.91 -4.90 -12.79
CA ALA A 290 16.16 -4.40 -12.25
C ALA A 290 15.97 -4.01 -10.77
N ASP A 291 17.07 -4.09 -10.02
CA ASP A 291 17.13 -3.66 -8.64
C ASP A 291 17.21 -2.13 -8.54
N MET A 292 16.87 -1.60 -7.36
CA MET A 292 17.04 -0.18 -7.06
C MET A 292 18.52 0.22 -7.12
N ALA A 293 18.77 1.41 -7.67
CA ALA A 293 20.10 1.95 -7.82
C ALA A 293 20.85 2.07 -6.49
N THR A 294 22.13 1.70 -6.49
CA THR A 294 23.03 2.03 -5.38
C THR A 294 23.33 3.52 -5.38
N VAL A 295 22.99 4.17 -4.28
CA VAL A 295 23.29 5.56 -3.98
C VAL A 295 24.60 5.65 -3.23
N THR A 296 25.42 6.63 -3.58
CA THR A 296 26.65 6.99 -2.86
C THR A 296 26.56 8.44 -2.40
N GLU A 297 27.10 8.75 -1.21
CA GLU A 297 27.27 10.13 -0.71
C GLU A 297 25.97 10.94 -0.50
N HIS A 298 24.85 10.27 -0.21
CA HIS A 298 23.61 10.92 0.21
C HIS A 298 22.99 10.26 1.43
N ASN A 299 22.65 11.08 2.41
CA ASN A 299 21.90 10.69 3.59
C ASN A 299 20.41 10.58 3.27
N LEU A 300 19.68 9.75 4.02
CA LEU A 300 18.23 9.73 3.94
C LEU A 300 17.70 11.00 4.60
N ALA A 301 16.79 11.66 3.90
CA ALA A 301 16.13 12.86 4.39
C ALA A 301 14.65 12.59 4.58
N ILE A 302 14.12 12.81 5.78
CA ILE A 302 12.70 12.69 6.11
C ILE A 302 12.14 14.11 6.26
N GLY A 303 11.17 14.48 5.43
CA GLY A 303 10.60 15.83 5.32
C GLY A 303 11.06 16.59 4.08
N VAL A 304 12.04 16.07 3.34
CA VAL A 304 12.47 16.57 2.02
C VAL A 304 12.87 15.40 1.12
N GLY A 305 13.04 15.64 -0.19
CA GLY A 305 13.42 14.58 -1.14
C GLY A 305 14.92 14.31 -1.29
N SER A 306 15.78 15.10 -0.63
CA SER A 306 17.23 14.97 -0.67
C SER A 306 17.86 15.75 0.48
N ALA A 307 18.89 15.17 1.11
CA ALA A 307 19.72 15.83 2.12
C ALA A 307 20.63 16.92 1.52
N ARG A 308 20.82 16.91 0.20
CA ARG A 308 21.74 17.81 -0.52
C ARG A 308 21.00 18.51 -1.67
N TYR A 309 21.28 19.79 -1.83
CA TYR A 309 20.81 20.61 -2.95
C TYR A 309 22.00 21.22 -3.67
N ALA A 310 21.90 21.33 -4.99
CA ALA A 310 22.92 21.99 -5.80
C ALA A 310 22.81 23.52 -5.64
N ASP A 311 23.95 24.21 -5.72
CA ASP A 311 24.02 25.67 -5.61
C ASP A 311 23.40 26.39 -6.84
N SER A 312 23.28 25.69 -7.97
CA SER A 312 22.75 26.23 -9.22
C SER A 312 22.08 25.16 -10.09
N ASP A 313 21.47 25.58 -11.21
CA ASP A 313 20.87 24.72 -12.23
C ASP A 313 21.88 24.03 -13.16
N ALA A 314 23.18 24.14 -12.88
CA ALA A 314 24.26 23.47 -13.61
C ALA A 314 24.31 21.94 -13.38
N ASN A 315 23.38 21.39 -12.60
CA ASN A 315 23.31 19.99 -12.22
C ASN A 315 23.09 19.00 -13.39
N TYR A 316 22.71 19.50 -14.58
CA TYR A 316 22.62 18.74 -15.84
C TYR A 316 23.90 18.80 -16.70
N GLY A 317 24.96 19.47 -16.21
CA GLY A 317 26.17 19.79 -16.97
C GLY A 317 27.23 18.68 -17.02
N GLU A 318 28.47 19.01 -16.67
CA GLU A 318 29.60 18.09 -16.78
C GLU A 318 29.60 17.05 -15.64
N GLU A 319 29.81 15.77 -15.96
CA GLU A 319 29.95 14.65 -15.01
C GLU A 319 31.00 14.88 -13.91
N THR A 320 31.92 15.80 -14.16
CA THR A 320 33.03 16.18 -13.27
C THR A 320 32.66 17.21 -12.22
N HIS A 321 31.45 17.80 -12.27
CA HIS A 321 31.02 18.78 -11.27
C HIS A 321 30.60 18.09 -9.97
N GLU A 322 30.96 18.66 -8.82
CA GLU A 322 30.64 18.12 -7.49
C GLU A 322 29.12 18.01 -7.19
N ASP A 323 28.30 18.77 -7.92
CA ASP A 323 26.85 18.83 -7.81
C ASP A 323 26.15 18.09 -8.97
N TYR A 324 26.91 17.30 -9.74
CA TYR A 324 26.37 16.59 -10.89
C TYR A 324 25.18 15.71 -10.47
N HIS A 325 24.01 16.03 -11.04
CA HIS A 325 22.69 15.45 -10.75
C HIS A 325 22.18 15.55 -9.31
N ILE A 326 22.66 16.53 -8.54
CA ILE A 326 22.00 16.97 -7.32
C ILE A 326 20.91 17.98 -7.71
N ILE A 327 19.70 17.85 -7.15
CA ILE A 327 18.61 18.77 -7.49
C ILE A 327 18.87 20.15 -6.85
N PRO A 328 18.68 21.28 -7.56
CA PRO A 328 18.77 22.61 -6.95
C PRO A 328 17.58 22.83 -6.01
N ALA A 329 17.75 23.63 -4.96
CA ALA A 329 16.69 23.90 -3.99
C ALA A 329 15.42 24.49 -4.64
N ALA A 330 15.57 25.33 -5.66
CA ALA A 330 14.45 25.92 -6.41
C ALA A 330 13.54 24.89 -7.12
N TRP A 331 14.04 23.68 -7.39
CA TRP A 331 13.26 22.56 -7.96
C TRP A 331 12.96 21.47 -6.93
N GLY A 332 13.40 21.69 -5.70
CA GLY A 332 13.15 20.84 -4.56
C GLY A 332 11.70 20.86 -4.13
N GLY A 333 11.47 20.22 -2.99
CA GLY A 333 10.20 20.21 -2.31
C GLY A 333 10.43 19.66 -0.91
N TYR A 334 9.57 20.08 0.01
CA TYR A 334 9.56 19.61 1.39
C TYR A 334 8.18 19.02 1.71
N PHE A 335 8.01 18.43 2.88
CA PHE A 335 6.70 18.09 3.38
C PHE A 335 6.18 19.19 4.32
N HIS A 336 4.92 19.59 4.15
CA HIS A 336 4.22 20.40 5.13
C HIS A 336 3.12 19.54 5.77
N GLY A 337 3.38 19.10 7.00
CA GLY A 337 2.47 18.21 7.70
C GLY A 337 3.16 17.40 8.80
N SER A 338 2.49 16.30 9.19
CA SER A 338 2.96 15.37 10.21
C SER A 338 3.26 13.98 9.63
N ILE A 339 4.33 13.35 10.11
CA ILE A 339 4.77 11.99 9.77
C ILE A 339 4.85 11.18 11.05
N ASP A 340 4.40 9.93 10.98
CA ASP A 340 4.37 9.00 12.11
C ASP A 340 4.70 7.57 11.61
N GLU A 341 5.27 6.72 12.47
CA GLU A 341 5.57 5.30 12.20
C GLU A 341 6.25 5.00 10.84
N LEU A 342 7.33 5.72 10.50
CA LEU A 342 8.06 5.48 9.25
C LEU A 342 8.87 4.18 9.33
N ARG A 343 8.68 3.28 8.37
CA ARG A 343 9.43 2.03 8.22
C ARG A 343 10.00 1.87 6.82
N ILE A 344 11.20 1.31 6.76
CA ILE A 344 11.84 0.84 5.53
C ILE A 344 12.13 -0.65 5.69
N TYR A 345 11.69 -1.44 4.72
CA TYR A 345 11.96 -2.87 4.61
C TYR A 345 12.83 -3.16 3.40
N LYS A 346 13.73 -4.14 3.50
CA LYS A 346 14.61 -4.60 2.39
C LYS A 346 14.00 -5.68 1.49
N THR A 347 12.68 -5.76 1.47
CA THR A 347 11.90 -6.72 0.66
C THR A 347 10.64 -6.04 0.12
N VAL A 348 10.06 -6.62 -0.93
CA VAL A 348 8.69 -6.33 -1.34
C VAL A 348 7.75 -7.04 -0.36
N LEU A 349 6.95 -6.27 0.38
CA LEU A 349 5.90 -6.82 1.25
C LEU A 349 4.69 -7.22 0.41
N SER A 350 4.04 -8.31 0.83
CA SER A 350 2.77 -8.75 0.25
C SER A 350 1.61 -7.83 0.67
N PRO A 351 0.49 -7.82 -0.08
CA PRO A 351 -0.69 -7.05 0.30
C PRO A 351 -1.20 -7.36 1.72
N THR A 352 -1.17 -8.63 2.15
CA THR A 352 -1.62 -9.01 3.50
C THR A 352 -0.67 -8.51 4.60
N GLN A 353 0.63 -8.45 4.33
CA GLN A 353 1.61 -7.85 5.27
C GLN A 353 1.40 -6.34 5.41
N VAL A 354 1.16 -5.62 4.31
CA VAL A 354 0.89 -4.17 4.35
C VAL A 354 -0.45 -3.88 5.06
N GLN A 355 -1.48 -4.66 4.74
CA GLN A 355 -2.78 -4.59 5.41
C GLN A 355 -2.64 -4.84 6.92
N SER A 356 -1.85 -5.84 7.32
CA SER A 356 -1.60 -6.14 8.73
C SER A 356 -0.93 -4.98 9.48
N ILE A 357 0.00 -4.25 8.86
CA ILE A 357 0.61 -3.05 9.47
C ILE A 357 -0.49 -2.02 9.75
N TYR A 358 -1.32 -1.72 8.74
CA TYR A 358 -2.40 -0.76 8.88
C TYR A 358 -3.41 -1.16 9.96
N ASP A 359 -3.83 -2.43 9.99
CA ASP A 359 -4.84 -2.90 10.95
C ASP A 359 -4.37 -2.86 12.40
N VAL A 360 -3.06 -3.07 12.64
CA VAL A 360 -2.45 -2.91 13.97
C VAL A 360 -2.41 -1.45 14.40
N GLU A 361 -2.29 -0.52 13.45
CA GLU A 361 -1.93 0.88 13.71
C GLU A 361 -3.03 1.90 13.46
N LYS A 362 -4.15 1.50 12.86
CA LYS A 362 -5.21 2.46 12.56
C LYS A 362 -5.89 2.97 13.85
N PRO A 363 -6.26 4.26 13.89
CA PRO A 363 -7.13 4.77 14.94
C PRO A 363 -8.47 4.01 14.98
N ASN A 364 -9.03 3.86 16.19
CA ASN A 364 -10.31 3.18 16.42
C ASN A 364 -11.53 3.95 15.91
#